data_AF-X1A8R8-F1
#
_entry.id   AF-X1A8R8-F1
#
_cell.length_a   1.000
_cell.length_b   1.000
_cell.length_c   1.000
_cell.angle_alpha   90.00
_cell.angle_beta   90.00
_cell.angle_gamma   90.00
#
_symmetry.space_group_name_H-M   'P 1'
#
loop_
_entity.id
_entity.type
_entity.pdbx_description
1 polymer ?
#
loop_
_entity_poly.entity_id
_entity_poly.type
_entity_poly.pdbx_seq_one_letter_code
_entity_poly.pdbx_strand_id
1 'polypeptide(L)'
;MLLQAMCYKARKLLKKGVWVPDAGSATIAYNRKAAIERGLIALFRPQNLTREHLAKYDREFAEQYLGPANQPIRYMTQAVQRMFFYLKDELKELGFLYSPFLKPLLQSVFGSVSYAEPPITEAEYQLSLYDYKLKNGENPNILYDLIYFTIQYCQDPLNNPLTGVLTLPKEMRD
;
A
#
# COMPACT_ATOMS: atom_id res chain seq x y z
N MET A 1 -2.55 6.87 -11.12
CA MET A 1 -3.65 6.88 -10.12
C MET A 1 -3.23 7.49 -8.79
N LEU A 2 -2.33 6.87 -8.00
CA LEU A 2 -1.97 7.38 -6.66
C LEU A 2 -1.38 8.80 -6.67
N LEU A 3 -0.41 9.08 -7.55
CA LEU A 3 0.15 10.43 -7.69
C LEU A 3 -0.93 11.47 -8.03
N GLN A 4 -1.88 11.11 -8.90
CA GLN A 4 -2.98 11.98 -9.27
C GLN A 4 -3.95 12.21 -8.09
N ALA A 5 -4.23 11.19 -7.28
CA ALA A 5 -5.01 11.33 -6.05
C ALA A 5 -4.30 12.23 -5.03
N MET A 6 -2.98 12.10 -4.88
CA MET A 6 -2.17 12.99 -4.03
C MET A 6 -2.21 14.45 -4.51
N CYS A 7 -2.03 14.69 -5.82
CA CYS A 7 -2.16 16.03 -6.40
C CYS A 7 -3.58 16.60 -6.20
N TYR A 8 -4.59 15.75 -6.30
CA TYR A 8 -5.97 16.15 -6.09
C TYR A 8 -6.27 16.49 -4.62
N LYS A 9 -5.76 15.70 -3.66
CA LYS A 9 -5.81 15.99 -2.21
C LYS A 9 -5.14 17.33 -1.93
N ALA A 10 -3.93 17.54 -2.45
CA ALA A 10 -3.20 18.80 -2.28
C ALA A 10 -4.01 20.01 -2.80
N ARG A 11 -4.63 19.89 -3.98
CA ARG A 11 -5.53 20.93 -4.50
C ARG A 11 -6.73 21.20 -3.58
N LYS A 12 -7.35 20.15 -3.03
CA LYS A 12 -8.49 20.27 -2.10
C LYS A 12 -8.08 20.93 -0.78
N LEU A 13 -6.89 20.62 -0.25
CA LEU A 13 -6.35 21.26 0.96
C LEU A 13 -6.12 22.76 0.75
N LEU A 14 -5.44 23.12 -0.34
CA LEU A 14 -5.17 24.53 -0.68
C LEU A 14 -6.47 25.32 -0.89
N LYS A 15 -7.49 24.73 -1.53
CA LYS A 15 -8.81 25.36 -1.70
C LYS A 15 -9.51 25.63 -0.35
N LYS A 16 -9.23 24.82 0.67
CA LYS A 16 -9.75 25.00 2.04
C LYS A 16 -8.90 25.97 2.88
N GLY A 17 -7.85 26.56 2.31
CA GLY A 17 -6.90 27.41 3.06
C GLY A 17 -5.96 26.61 3.98
N VAL A 18 -5.85 25.29 3.76
CA VAL A 18 -4.99 24.39 4.54
C VAL A 18 -3.69 24.15 3.76
N TRP A 19 -2.56 24.22 4.46
CA TRP A 19 -1.25 23.95 3.87
C TRP A 19 -1.08 22.46 3.58
N VAL A 20 -0.34 22.14 2.51
CA VAL A 20 0.03 20.75 2.22
C VAL A 20 1.03 20.28 3.27
N PRO A 21 0.75 19.18 4.00
CA PRO A 21 1.65 18.69 5.04
C PRO A 21 2.98 18.19 4.48
N ASP A 22 4.06 18.45 5.20
CA ASP A 22 5.39 17.93 4.90
C ASP A 22 5.85 16.92 5.97
N ALA A 23 6.23 15.73 5.52
CA ALA A 23 6.79 14.69 6.39
C ALA A 23 8.30 14.83 6.63
N GLY A 24 8.96 15.73 5.90
CA GLY A 24 10.38 15.99 5.95
C GLY A 24 11.20 14.98 5.14
N SER A 25 12.24 15.49 4.47
CA SER A 25 13.12 14.68 3.62
C SER A 25 13.83 13.55 4.37
N ALA A 26 14.20 13.76 5.64
CA ALA A 26 14.84 12.74 6.47
C ALA A 26 13.94 11.52 6.70
N THR A 27 12.67 11.75 7.03
CA THR A 27 11.66 10.68 7.18
C THR A 27 11.49 9.92 5.87
N ILE A 28 11.36 10.64 4.75
CA ILE A 28 11.17 10.04 3.43
C ILE A 28 12.39 9.19 3.04
N ALA A 29 13.60 9.71 3.20
CA ALA A 29 14.84 9.03 2.82
C ALA A 29 15.07 7.75 3.66
N TYR A 30 14.85 7.84 4.98
CA TYR A 30 15.02 6.70 5.88
C TYR A 30 14.03 5.58 5.55
N ASN A 31 12.75 5.91 5.42
CA ASN A 31 11.70 4.93 5.14
C ASN A 31 11.80 4.35 3.73
N ARG A 32 12.27 5.14 2.75
CA ARG A 32 12.60 4.63 1.41
C ARG A 32 13.69 3.58 1.45
N LYS A 33 14.78 3.83 2.20
CA LYS A 33 15.86 2.85 2.36
C LYS A 33 15.34 1.55 2.99
N ALA A 34 14.54 1.66 4.06
CA ALA A 34 13.96 0.49 4.72
C ALA A 34 13.02 -0.31 3.81
N ALA A 35 12.20 0.38 3.00
CA ALA A 35 11.31 -0.26 2.04
C ALA A 35 12.07 -0.95 0.88
N ILE A 36 13.22 -0.42 0.45
CA ILE A 36 14.08 -1.09 -0.53
C ILE A 36 14.64 -2.40 0.05
N GLU A 37 15.07 -2.39 1.31
CA GLU A 37 15.70 -3.55 1.95
C GLU A 37 14.70 -4.64 2.33
N ARG A 38 13.47 -4.27 2.71
CA ARG A 38 12.50 -5.20 3.34
C ARG A 38 11.06 -5.04 2.87
N GLY A 39 10.83 -4.31 1.77
CA GLY A 39 9.48 -4.11 1.24
C GLY A 39 8.51 -3.56 2.29
N LEU A 40 7.35 -4.21 2.40
CA LEU A 40 6.27 -3.79 3.28
C LEU A 40 6.43 -4.25 4.74
N ILE A 41 7.26 -5.28 5.00
CA ILE A 41 7.57 -5.73 6.38
C ILE A 41 8.62 -4.83 7.06
N ALA A 42 9.16 -3.85 6.35
CA ALA A 42 10.09 -2.86 6.91
C ALA A 42 9.48 -2.10 8.09
N LEU A 43 10.32 -1.71 9.05
CA LEU A 43 9.90 -0.81 10.12
C LEU A 43 9.70 0.60 9.55
N PHE A 44 8.56 1.21 9.87
CA PHE A 44 8.32 2.61 9.60
C PHE A 44 8.89 3.45 10.75
N ARG A 45 9.74 4.43 10.45
CA ARG A 45 10.39 5.27 11.46
C ARG A 45 10.39 6.75 11.04
N PRO A 46 9.52 7.58 11.62
CA PRO A 46 9.59 9.03 11.43
C PRO A 46 10.92 9.59 11.97
N GLN A 47 11.50 10.57 11.27
CA GLN A 47 12.75 11.22 11.66
C GLN A 47 12.48 12.69 11.98
N ASN A 48 12.73 13.10 13.24
CA ASN A 48 12.52 14.48 13.70
C ASN A 48 11.10 15.02 13.45
N LEU A 49 10.10 14.13 13.43
CA LEU A 49 8.72 14.45 13.08
C LEU A 49 7.81 14.08 14.25
N THR A 50 7.06 15.05 14.77
CA THR A 50 6.10 14.82 15.85
C THR A 50 4.66 14.97 15.35
N ARG A 51 3.72 14.38 16.09
CA ARG A 51 2.29 14.50 15.78
C ARG A 51 1.84 15.95 15.87
N GLU A 52 2.31 16.68 16.88
CA GLU A 52 1.95 18.08 17.12
C GLU A 52 2.45 18.96 15.98
N HIS A 53 3.61 18.64 15.40
CA HIS A 53 4.13 19.36 14.25
C HIS A 53 3.22 19.18 13.01
N LEU A 54 2.88 17.93 12.67
CA LEU A 54 2.00 17.64 11.53
C LEU A 54 0.58 18.18 11.73
N ALA A 55 0.04 18.06 12.94
CA ALA A 55 -1.32 18.44 13.28
C ALA A 55 -1.60 19.95 13.16
N LYS A 56 -0.54 20.79 13.15
CA LYS A 56 -0.67 22.22 12.85
C LYS A 56 -1.14 22.48 11.42
N TYR A 57 -0.76 21.63 10.49
CA TYR A 57 -1.11 21.76 9.08
C TYR A 57 -2.35 20.93 8.76
N ASP A 58 -2.36 19.66 9.17
CA ASP A 58 -3.50 18.77 8.93
C ASP A 58 -3.55 17.67 9.99
N ARG A 59 -4.62 17.68 10.80
CA ARG A 59 -4.85 16.70 11.86
C ARG A 59 -5.14 15.30 11.32
N GLU A 60 -5.88 15.23 10.21
CA GLU A 60 -6.18 13.96 9.53
C GLU A 60 -4.89 13.36 9.00
N PHE A 61 -4.04 14.17 8.35
CA PHE A 61 -2.72 13.72 7.90
C PHE A 61 -1.85 13.25 9.07
N ALA A 62 -1.79 14.00 10.17
CA ALA A 62 -1.00 13.60 11.34
C ALA A 62 -1.44 12.24 11.90
N GLU A 63 -2.74 11.99 11.94
CA GLU A 63 -3.32 10.73 12.39
C GLU A 63 -3.07 9.58 11.40
N GLN A 64 -3.22 9.80 10.10
CA GLN A 64 -2.97 8.75 9.12
C GLN A 64 -1.47 8.48 8.91
N TYR A 65 -0.62 9.51 8.94
CA TYR A 65 0.82 9.37 8.66
C TYR A 65 1.61 8.75 9.82
N LEU A 66 1.23 9.03 11.07
CA LEU A 66 1.90 8.48 12.27
C LEU A 66 1.08 7.39 12.98
N GLY A 67 -0.17 7.17 12.55
CA GLY A 67 -1.15 6.31 13.22
C GLY A 67 -1.89 7.04 14.35
N PRO A 68 -2.93 6.45 14.94
CA PRO A 68 -3.54 6.93 16.18
C PRO A 68 -2.56 6.98 17.34
N ALA A 69 -2.81 7.84 18.34
CA ALA A 69 -1.90 8.01 19.48
C ALA A 69 -1.71 6.72 20.31
N ASN A 70 -2.79 5.93 20.43
CA ASN A 70 -2.79 4.62 21.09
C ASN A 70 -2.28 3.48 20.19
N GLN A 71 -2.13 3.72 18.89
CA GLN A 71 -1.74 2.71 17.92
C GLN A 71 -0.81 3.32 16.85
N PRO A 72 0.41 3.72 17.23
CA PRO A 72 1.35 4.30 16.28
C PRO A 72 1.75 3.26 15.22
N ILE A 73 2.05 3.75 14.03
CA ILE A 73 2.50 2.93 12.90
C ILE A 73 3.88 2.35 13.22
N ARG A 74 4.01 1.03 13.11
CA ARG A 74 5.26 0.28 13.33
C ARG A 74 5.85 -0.23 12.03
N TYR A 75 5.01 -0.65 11.09
CA TYR A 75 5.41 -1.31 9.85
C TYR A 75 5.00 -0.51 8.61
N MET A 76 5.75 -0.68 7.52
CA MET A 76 5.47 -0.02 6.25
C MET A 76 4.10 -0.42 5.69
N THR A 77 3.67 -1.67 5.87
CA THR A 77 2.29 -2.11 5.53
C THR A 77 1.24 -1.20 6.15
N GLN A 78 1.38 -0.89 7.44
CA GLN A 78 0.43 -0.03 8.15
C GLN A 78 0.47 1.40 7.61
N ALA A 79 1.67 1.91 7.27
CA ALA A 79 1.82 3.22 6.64
C ALA A 79 1.11 3.29 5.28
N VAL A 80 1.25 2.25 4.46
CA VAL A 80 0.59 2.16 3.14
C VAL A 80 -0.93 2.01 3.29
N GLN A 81 -1.42 1.19 4.23
CA GLN A 81 -2.85 1.08 4.54
C GLN A 81 -3.44 2.44 4.92
N ARG A 82 -2.75 3.17 5.79
CA ARG A 82 -3.18 4.51 6.24
C ARG A 82 -3.10 5.56 5.15
N MET A 83 -2.14 5.45 4.22
CA MET A 83 -2.11 6.28 3.01
C MET A 83 -3.37 6.06 2.15
N PHE A 84 -3.83 4.82 2.00
CA PHE A 84 -5.10 4.55 1.31
C PHE A 84 -6.30 5.15 2.04
N PHE A 85 -6.36 5.06 3.37
CA PHE A 85 -7.41 5.74 4.14
C PHE A 85 -7.40 7.25 3.93
N TYR A 86 -6.22 7.87 3.94
CA TYR A 86 -6.06 9.32 3.76
C TYR A 86 -6.44 9.79 2.35
N LEU A 87 -6.25 8.96 1.32
CA LEU A 87 -6.56 9.28 -0.08
C LEU A 87 -7.91 8.71 -0.55
N LYS A 88 -8.68 8.08 0.34
CA LYS A 88 -9.90 7.34 -0.03
C LYS A 88 -10.87 8.18 -0.84
N ASP A 89 -11.21 9.37 -0.34
CA ASP A 89 -12.21 10.24 -0.95
C ASP A 89 -11.75 10.70 -2.34
N GLU A 90 -10.47 11.06 -2.48
CA GLU A 90 -9.87 11.45 -3.74
C GLU A 90 -9.84 10.30 -4.75
N LEU A 91 -9.52 9.08 -4.29
CA LEU A 91 -9.57 7.88 -5.12
C LEU A 91 -11.00 7.57 -5.58
N LYS A 92 -12.00 7.78 -4.72
CA LYS A 92 -13.42 7.57 -5.03
C LYS A 92 -13.93 8.61 -6.04
N GLU A 93 -13.66 9.89 -5.79
CA GLU A 93 -14.04 11.02 -6.65
C GLU A 93 -13.41 10.93 -8.04
N LEU A 94 -12.17 10.45 -8.15
CA LEU A 94 -11.48 10.25 -9.43
C LEU A 94 -11.88 8.96 -10.15
N GLY A 95 -12.74 8.12 -9.55
CA GLY A 95 -13.12 6.82 -10.11
C GLY A 95 -12.01 5.76 -10.08
N PHE A 96 -10.96 5.97 -9.27
CA PHE A 96 -9.82 5.06 -9.17
C PHE A 96 -10.01 3.98 -8.11
N LEU A 97 -10.75 4.25 -7.03
CA LEU A 97 -10.87 3.32 -5.89
C LEU A 97 -11.34 1.92 -6.31
N TYR A 98 -12.31 1.86 -7.23
CA TYR A 98 -12.87 0.62 -7.76
C TYR A 98 -12.35 0.28 -9.16
N SER A 99 -11.28 0.94 -9.59
CA SER A 99 -10.66 0.67 -10.88
C SER A 99 -10.02 -0.73 -10.87
N PRO A 100 -10.15 -1.51 -11.96
CA PRO A 100 -9.47 -2.78 -12.10
C PRO A 100 -7.95 -2.64 -11.95
N PHE A 101 -7.38 -1.48 -12.30
CA PHE A 101 -5.95 -1.21 -12.17
C PHE A 101 -5.49 -0.95 -10.73
N LEU A 102 -6.39 -0.51 -9.84
CA LEU A 102 -6.06 -0.28 -8.42
C LEU A 102 -6.28 -1.53 -7.58
N LYS A 103 -7.15 -2.45 -8.04
CA LYS A 103 -7.48 -3.70 -7.34
C LYS A 103 -6.26 -4.52 -6.93
N PRO A 104 -5.22 -4.76 -7.75
CA PRO A 104 -4.04 -5.52 -7.33
C PRO A 104 -3.29 -4.85 -6.18
N LEU A 105 -3.19 -3.51 -6.18
CA LEU A 105 -2.54 -2.76 -5.11
C LEU A 105 -3.33 -2.78 -3.79
N LEU A 106 -4.66 -2.77 -3.86
CA LEU A 106 -5.50 -2.93 -2.68
C LEU A 106 -5.41 -4.36 -2.14
N GLN A 107 -5.33 -5.35 -3.04
CA GLN A 107 -5.26 -6.75 -2.66
C GLN A 107 -3.94 -7.12 -2.00
N SER A 108 -2.81 -6.55 -2.42
CA SER A 108 -1.50 -6.79 -1.80
C SER A 108 -1.39 -6.26 -0.36
N VAL A 109 -2.28 -5.32 0.01
CA VAL A 109 -2.23 -4.59 1.28
C VAL A 109 -3.40 -4.93 2.22
N PHE A 110 -4.57 -5.28 1.68
CA PHE A 110 -5.81 -5.57 2.42
C PHE A 110 -6.46 -6.93 2.08
N GLY A 111 -6.00 -7.61 1.04
CA GLY A 111 -6.60 -8.88 0.60
C GLY A 111 -5.93 -10.08 1.25
N SER A 112 -6.25 -11.27 0.75
CA SER A 112 -5.42 -12.46 0.92
C SER A 112 -5.37 -13.19 -0.41
N VAL A 113 -4.38 -14.06 -0.59
CA VAL A 113 -4.34 -15.05 -1.67
C VAL A 113 -4.14 -16.44 -1.07
N SER A 114 -4.54 -17.50 -1.77
CA SER A 114 -4.59 -18.86 -1.22
C SER A 114 -3.27 -19.38 -0.63
N TYR A 115 -2.15 -18.80 -1.04
CA TYR A 115 -0.80 -19.19 -0.63
C TYR A 115 0.00 -18.04 -0.02
N ALA A 116 -0.58 -16.85 0.22
CA ALA A 116 0.13 -15.73 0.85
C ALA A 116 -0.81 -14.79 1.61
N GLU A 117 -0.37 -14.35 2.78
CA GLU A 117 -1.04 -13.33 3.60
C GLU A 117 -0.35 -11.97 3.45
N PRO A 118 -1.06 -10.84 3.63
CA PRO A 118 -0.44 -9.54 3.63
C PRO A 118 0.64 -9.36 4.70
N PRO A 119 1.66 -8.53 4.41
CA PRO A 119 1.85 -7.84 3.14
C PRO A 119 2.43 -8.73 2.03
N ILE A 120 1.89 -8.62 0.82
CA ILE A 120 2.37 -9.37 -0.33
C ILE A 120 3.15 -8.43 -1.25
N THR A 121 4.48 -8.51 -1.25
CA THR A 121 5.28 -7.97 -2.37
C THR A 121 5.67 -9.10 -3.31
N GLU A 122 6.26 -8.78 -4.46
CA GLU A 122 6.75 -9.80 -5.39
C GLU A 122 7.77 -10.75 -4.75
N ALA A 123 8.57 -10.27 -3.79
CA ALA A 123 9.52 -11.11 -3.07
C ALA A 123 8.80 -12.09 -2.12
N GLU A 124 7.89 -11.60 -1.28
CA GLU A 124 7.09 -12.45 -0.39
C GLU A 124 6.19 -13.42 -1.19
N TYR A 125 5.66 -12.97 -2.33
CA TYR A 125 4.88 -13.81 -3.24
C TYR A 125 5.70 -15.01 -3.73
N GLN A 126 6.90 -14.76 -4.27
CA GLN A 126 7.76 -15.81 -4.80
C GLN A 126 8.21 -16.79 -3.72
N LEU A 127 8.55 -16.29 -2.52
CA LEU A 127 8.92 -17.14 -1.38
C LEU A 127 7.73 -18.00 -0.92
N SER A 128 6.54 -17.42 -0.84
CA SER A 128 5.34 -18.14 -0.40
C SER A 128 4.90 -19.20 -1.42
N LEU A 129 4.99 -18.88 -2.72
CA LEU A 129 4.73 -19.84 -3.80
C LEU A 129 5.74 -20.99 -3.78
N TYR A 130 7.02 -20.70 -3.55
CA TYR A 130 8.07 -21.70 -3.41
C TYR A 130 7.79 -22.67 -2.26
N ASP A 131 7.50 -22.14 -1.08
CA ASP A 131 7.15 -22.94 0.10
C ASP A 131 5.86 -23.76 -0.11
N TYR A 132 4.83 -23.16 -0.70
CA TYR A 132 3.58 -23.84 -1.04
C TYR A 132 3.81 -25.04 -1.97
N LYS A 133 4.60 -24.87 -3.04
CA LYS A 133 4.91 -25.95 -3.99
C LYS A 133 5.68 -27.09 -3.33
N LEU A 134 6.68 -26.78 -2.52
CA LEU A 134 7.42 -27.79 -1.76
C LEU A 134 6.50 -28.62 -0.86
N LYS A 135 5.58 -27.95 -0.13
CA LYS A 135 4.63 -28.63 0.76
C LYS A 135 3.64 -29.53 0.03
N ASN A 136 3.34 -29.24 -1.24
CA ASN A 136 2.45 -30.05 -2.08
C ASN A 136 3.18 -31.08 -2.96
N GLY A 137 4.50 -31.23 -2.81
CA GLY A 137 5.30 -32.18 -3.60
C GLY A 137 5.46 -31.77 -5.07
N GLU A 138 5.27 -30.49 -5.39
CA GLU A 138 5.45 -29.93 -6.73
C GLU A 138 6.89 -29.46 -6.96
N ASN A 139 7.30 -29.32 -8.23
CA ASN A 139 8.58 -28.71 -8.58
C ASN A 139 8.49 -27.17 -8.44
N PRO A 140 9.25 -26.53 -7.55
CA PRO A 140 9.16 -25.09 -7.29
C PRO A 140 9.96 -24.27 -8.33
N ASN A 141 9.65 -24.42 -9.62
CA ASN A 141 10.27 -23.65 -10.71
C ASN A 141 9.64 -22.25 -10.84
N ILE A 142 9.97 -21.38 -9.90
CA ILE A 142 9.42 -20.02 -9.79
C ILE A 142 9.66 -19.19 -11.07
N LEU A 143 10.81 -19.36 -11.73
CA LEU A 143 11.10 -18.63 -12.96
C LEU A 143 10.07 -18.95 -14.06
N TYR A 144 9.73 -20.24 -14.22
CA TYR A 144 8.73 -20.64 -15.20
C TYR A 144 7.34 -20.13 -14.83
N ASP A 145 6.99 -20.11 -13.53
CA ASP A 145 5.74 -19.52 -13.06
C ASP A 145 5.66 -18.03 -13.41
N LEU A 146 6.73 -17.27 -13.19
CA LEU A 146 6.80 -15.84 -13.54
C LEU A 146 6.68 -15.60 -15.05
N ILE A 147 7.30 -16.45 -15.87
CA ILE A 147 7.16 -16.41 -17.34
C ILE A 147 5.70 -16.66 -17.73
N TYR A 148 5.08 -17.70 -17.17
CA TYR A 148 3.67 -18.00 -17.39
C TYR A 148 2.77 -16.84 -16.98
N PHE A 149 2.97 -16.29 -15.78
CA PHE A 149 2.22 -15.13 -15.30
C PHE A 149 2.35 -13.93 -16.24
N THR A 150 3.57 -13.62 -16.68
CA THR A 150 3.79 -12.52 -17.62
C THR A 150 3.04 -12.77 -18.93
N ILE A 151 3.14 -13.98 -19.51
CA ILE A 151 2.46 -14.31 -20.76
C ILE A 151 0.94 -14.22 -20.62
N GLN A 152 0.36 -14.75 -19.53
CA GLN A 152 -1.09 -14.81 -19.36
C GLN A 152 -1.70 -13.47 -18.97
N TYR A 153 -1.08 -12.75 -18.03
CA TYR A 153 -1.68 -11.57 -17.42
C TYR A 153 -1.25 -10.26 -18.10
N CYS A 154 -0.25 -10.27 -18.99
CA CYS A 154 0.01 -9.13 -19.87
C CYS A 154 -0.87 -9.13 -21.14
N GLN A 155 -1.61 -10.20 -21.43
CA GLN A 155 -2.54 -10.26 -22.57
C GLN A 155 -3.82 -9.46 -22.33
N ASP A 156 -4.33 -9.48 -21.09
CA ASP A 156 -5.49 -8.71 -20.67
C ASP A 156 -5.12 -7.91 -19.40
N PRO A 157 -5.04 -6.58 -19.47
CA PRO A 157 -4.65 -5.76 -18.33
C PRO A 157 -5.72 -5.69 -17.23
N LEU A 158 -6.91 -6.24 -17.45
CA LEU A 158 -7.95 -6.42 -16.43
C LEU A 158 -7.80 -7.73 -15.66
N ASN A 159 -7.01 -8.67 -16.19
CA ASN A 159 -6.74 -9.94 -15.54
C ASN A 159 -5.67 -9.75 -14.46
N ASN A 160 -5.87 -10.37 -13.29
CA ASN A 160 -4.99 -10.18 -12.13
C ASN A 160 -4.47 -11.53 -11.62
N PRO A 161 -3.14 -11.74 -11.51
CA PRO A 161 -2.56 -12.98 -11.00
C PRO A 161 -2.84 -13.20 -9.50
N LEU A 162 -3.12 -12.12 -8.76
CA LEU A 162 -3.56 -12.21 -7.37
C LEU A 162 -5.07 -12.53 -7.34
N THR A 163 -5.42 -13.81 -7.44
CA THR A 163 -6.81 -14.29 -7.59
C THR A 163 -7.58 -14.52 -6.27
N GLY A 164 -7.06 -14.03 -5.14
CA GLY A 164 -7.71 -14.18 -3.84
C GLY A 164 -8.80 -13.15 -3.50
N VAL A 165 -9.17 -13.08 -2.21
CA VAL A 165 -10.28 -12.25 -1.73
C VAL A 165 -9.77 -10.90 -1.27
N LEU A 166 -10.22 -9.83 -1.95
CA LEU A 166 -10.00 -8.47 -1.48
C LEU A 166 -10.92 -8.18 -0.29
N THR A 167 -10.34 -7.89 0.88
CA THR A 167 -11.08 -7.64 2.12
C THR A 167 -10.86 -6.21 2.59
N LEU A 168 -11.47 -5.25 1.90
CA LEU A 168 -11.37 -3.84 2.28
C LEU A 168 -11.94 -3.61 3.69
N PRO A 169 -11.26 -2.87 4.58
CA PRO A 169 -11.85 -2.42 5.85
C PRO A 169 -13.12 -1.60 5.62
N LYS A 170 -14.04 -1.55 6.61
CA LYS A 170 -15.31 -0.81 6.50
C LYS A 170 -15.08 0.65 6.11
N GLU A 171 -14.04 1.24 6.68
CA GLU A 171 -13.58 2.60 6.46
C GLU A 171 -13.25 2.91 5.00
N MET A 172 -12.92 1.91 4.19
CA MET A 172 -12.65 2.03 2.74
C MET A 172 -13.88 1.79 1.87
N ARG A 173 -14.93 1.14 2.39
CA ARG A 173 -16.16 0.82 1.65
C ARG A 173 -17.18 1.96 1.71
N ASP A 174 -17.31 2.56 2.90
CA ASP A 174 -18.23 3.67 3.18
C ASP A 174 -17.67 4.99 2.60
#